data_AF-L1QEA2-F1
#
_entry.id   AF-L1QEA2-F1
#
_cell.length_a   1.000
_cell.length_b   1.000
_cell.length_c   1.000
_cell.angle_alpha   90.00
_cell.angle_beta   90.00
_cell.angle_gamma   90.00
#
_symmetry.space_group_name_H-M   'P 1'
#
loop_
_entity.id
_entity.type
_entity.pdbx_description
1 polymer ?
#
loop_
_entity_poly.entity_id
_entity_poly.type
_entity_poly.pdbx_seq_one_letter_code
_entity_poly.pdbx_strand_id
1 'polypeptide(L)' 'MEIIITALLLVASVYILFKNVKKSSKGNCNCGSCSSKCDKYKK' A
#
# COMPACT_ATOMS: atom_id res chain seq x y z
N MET A 1 4.50 -26.02 16.81
CA MET A 1 4.47 -24.63 17.30
C MET A 1 5.26 -23.69 16.41
N GLU A 2 6.48 -24.03 16.00
CA GLU A 2 7.33 -23.15 15.17
C GLU A 2 6.70 -22.80 13.81
N ILE A 3 6.23 -23.81 13.08
CA ILE A 3 5.62 -23.62 11.74
C ILE A 3 4.39 -22.69 11.80
N ILE A 4 3.61 -22.76 12.88
CA ILE A 4 2.39 -21.97 13.07
C ILE A 4 2.74 -20.48 13.24
N ILE A 5 3.78 -20.19 14.04
CA ILE A 5 4.24 -18.82 14.29
C ILE A 5 4.82 -18.22 13.01
N THR A 6 5.65 -18.98 12.29
CA THR A 6 6.23 -18.51 11.03
C THR A 6 5.16 -18.25 9.96
N ALA A 7 4.16 -19.13 9.84
CA ALA A 7 3.04 -18.94 8.91
C ALA A 7 2.22 -17.68 9.25
N LEU A 8 1.95 -17.42 10.54
CA LEU A 8 1.25 -16.21 10.98
C LEU A 8 2.00 -14.93 10.61
N LEU A 9 3.32 -14.88 10.83
CA LEU A 9 4.15 -13.72 10.48
C LEU A 9 4.22 -13.51 8.97
N LEU A 10 4.34 -14.57 8.18
CA LEU A 10 4.33 -14.50 6.73
C LEU A 10 2.99 -13.97 6.21
N VAL A 11 1.87 -14.49 6.69
CA VAL A 11 0.54 -14.02 6.28
C VAL A 11 0.32 -12.56 6.69
N ALA A 12 0.70 -12.17 7.91
CA ALA A 12 0.55 -10.80 8.39
C ALA A 12 1.40 -9.80 7.58
N SER A 13 2.67 -10.12 7.32
CA SER A 13 3.56 -9.26 6.54
C SER A 13 3.07 -9.09 5.10
N VAL A 14 2.70 -10.18 4.43
CA VAL A 14 2.12 -10.15 3.08
C VAL A 14 0.82 -9.35 3.08
N TYR A 15 -0.08 -9.57 4.05
CA TYR A 15 -1.35 -8.83 4.16
C TYR A 15 -1.13 -7.32 4.33
N ILE A 16 -0.21 -6.90 5.20
CA ILE A 16 0.10 -5.48 5.45
C ILE A 16 0.70 -4.85 4.18
N LEU A 17 1.65 -5.54 3.53
CA LEU A 17 2.26 -5.07 2.29
C LEU A 17 1.21 -4.93 1.18
N PHE A 18 0.38 -5.94 0.93
CA PHE A 18 -0.69 -5.87 -0.07
C PHE A 18 -1.71 -4.78 0.26
N LYS A 19 -2.09 -4.61 1.53
CA LYS A 19 -3.03 -3.56 1.94
C LYS A 19 -2.44 -2.16 1.76
N ASN A 20 -1.17 -1.96 2.08
CA ASN A 20 -0.48 -0.68 1.93
C ASN A 20 -0.18 -0.35 0.47
N VAL A 21 0.23 -1.35 -0.33
CA VAL A 21 0.45 -1.20 -1.78
C VAL A 21 -0.88 -0.93 -2.49
N LYS A 22 -1.96 -1.65 -2.14
CA LYS A 22 -3.30 -1.41 -2.70
C LYS A 22 -3.87 -0.06 -2.27
N LYS A 23 -3.59 0.40 -1.04
CA LYS A 23 -3.96 1.74 -0.57
C LYS A 23 -3.16 2.83 -1.29
N SER A 24 -1.88 2.60 -1.59
CA SER A 24 -1.06 3.50 -2.40
C SER A 24 -1.49 3.52 -3.87
N SER A 25 -1.87 2.36 -4.43
CA SER A 25 -2.35 2.23 -5.81
C SER A 25 -3.77 2.77 -6.01
N LYS A 26 -4.59 2.85 -4.96
CA LYS A 26 -5.88 3.55 -4.99
C LYS A 26 -5.75 5.07 -4.94
N GLY A 27 -4.53 5.62 -4.95
CA GLY A 27 -4.31 7.01 -5.30
C GLY A 27 -4.97 8.01 -4.37
N ASN A 28 -5.00 7.75 -3.06
CA ASN A 28 -5.26 8.85 -2.13
C ASN A 28 -3.95 9.62 -1.98
N CYS A 29 -3.69 10.50 -2.95
CA CYS A 29 -2.63 11.49 -2.88
C CYS A 29 -2.87 12.28 -1.58
N ASN A 30 -2.10 11.99 -0.53
CA ASN A 30 -2.19 12.69 0.76
C ASN A 30 -1.45 14.01 0.63
N CYS A 31 -1.95 14.81 -0.27
CA CYS A 31 -1.31 15.99 -0.75
C CYS A 31 -2.13 17.14 -0.18
N GLY A 32 -1.90 17.42 1.11
CA GLY A 32 -2.53 18.54 1.82
C GLY A 32 -2.28 19.91 1.15
N SER A 33 -1.43 19.94 0.13
CA SER A 33 -1.27 21.02 -0.84
C SER A 33 -0.91 20.47 -2.23
N CYS A 34 -1.64 19.48 -2.77
CA CYS A 34 -1.55 19.22 -4.21
C CYS A 34 -2.20 20.38 -4.97
N SER A 35 -1.39 21.42 -5.19
CA SER A 35 -1.59 22.35 -6.28
C SER A 35 -1.84 21.55 -7.56
N SER A 36 -2.84 21.96 -8.33
CA SER A 36 -3.59 21.24 -9.37
C SER A 36 -2.79 20.71 -10.59
N LYS A 37 -1.60 20.16 -10.38
CA LYS A 37 -0.69 19.58 -11.37
C LYS A 37 -0.28 18.17 -10.93
N CYS A 38 -1.26 17.27 -10.89
CA CYS A 38 -0.96 15.84 -10.97
C CYS A 38 -0.60 15.54 -12.42
N ASP A 39 0.68 15.50 -12.72
CA ASP A 39 1.28 15.22 -14.04
C ASP A 39 1.14 13.73 -14.44
N LYS A 40 -0.07 13.19 -14.31
CA LYS A 40 -0.43 11.78 -14.60
C LYS A 40 -1.48 11.65 -15.69
N TYR A 41 -1.82 12.72 -16.38
CA TYR A 41 -2.64 12.72 -17.60
C TYR A 41 -2.09 13.75 -18.60
N LYS A 42 -0.89 13.50 -19.10
CA LYS A 42 -0.45 14.07 -20.39
C LYS A 42 0.14 12.95 -21.23
N LYS A 43 -0.74 12.27 -21.97
CA LYS A 43 -0.43 11.75 -23.29
C LYS A 43 -1.67 11.84 -24.15
#